data_AF-A0A1T4JRQ4-F1
#
_entry.id   AF-A0A1T4JRQ4-F1
#
_cell.length_a   1.000
_cell.length_b   1.000
_cell.length_c   1.000
_cell.angle_alpha   90.00
_cell.angle_beta   90.00
_cell.angle_gamma   90.00
#
_symmetry.space_group_name_H-M   'P 1'
#
loop_
_entity.id
_entity.type
_entity.pdbx_description
1 polymer ?
#
loop_
_entity_poly.entity_id
_entity_poly.type
_entity_poly.pdbx_seq_one_letter_code
_entity_poly.pdbx_strand_id
1 'polypeptide(L)'
;MQEQIIAKAKELLQNGTVDRVLGWKVGEFKYDLTPGVFTSADEVDREFVYNTFSGANLSKYLVKQTRKGEGKIAIFVKPCDSYSLQQLIKEHRVDREKVYIVGIECFGKTDINKIKATGLSGISDITEAGDSIVVETIYGDKKTFKKFEVMAERCLSCKSKKIVIYDELIGENGEVLDSNRFDQVAELEAMTPDERFEFWQNELSKCIRCNACRNVCPACTCEKCVFDNDNSGVAQKAAQTSFEESNFHIIRAFHVAGRCTDCGECSRVCPQNIPLHLLNRKFIKDANELYGEYQAGEDADSRYPLVNFDFDDCEPSVVYERGGQK
;
A
#
# COMPACT_ATOMS: atom_id res chain seq x y z
N MET A 1 12.39 -16.70 -8.04
CA MET A 1 11.12 -15.95 -7.89
C MET A 1 10.61 -15.37 -9.21
N GLN A 2 11.31 -14.45 -9.91
CA GLN A 2 10.80 -13.88 -11.18
C GLN A 2 10.43 -14.96 -12.21
N GLU A 3 11.33 -15.91 -12.47
CA GLU A 3 11.10 -16.99 -13.44
C GLU A 3 9.87 -17.85 -13.09
N GLN A 4 9.68 -18.16 -11.80
CA GLN A 4 8.53 -18.92 -11.32
C GLN A 4 7.22 -18.15 -11.53
N ILE A 5 7.22 -16.84 -11.28
CA ILE A 5 6.04 -15.98 -11.49
C ILE A 5 5.73 -15.87 -12.99
N ILE A 6 6.73 -15.67 -13.84
CA ILE A 6 6.55 -15.63 -15.31
C ILE A 6 6.00 -16.98 -15.80
N ALA A 7 6.59 -18.10 -15.37
CA ALA A 7 6.13 -19.43 -15.75
C ALA A 7 4.66 -19.65 -15.35
N LYS A 8 4.29 -19.30 -14.10
CA LYS A 8 2.90 -19.42 -13.62
C LYS A 8 1.95 -18.50 -14.38
N ALA A 9 2.33 -17.26 -14.67
CA ALA A 9 1.50 -16.32 -15.43
C ALA A 9 1.21 -16.88 -16.84
N LYS A 10 2.23 -17.42 -17.51
CA LYS A 10 2.08 -18.03 -18.84
C LYS A 10 1.23 -19.28 -18.80
N GLU A 11 1.47 -20.16 -17.83
CA GLU A 11 0.68 -21.38 -17.63
C GLU A 11 -0.82 -21.05 -17.53
N LEU A 12 -1.18 -20.10 -16.65
CA LEU A 12 -2.58 -19.71 -16.41
C LEU A 12 -3.26 -19.11 -17.65
N LEU A 13 -2.51 -18.38 -18.49
CA LEU A 13 -3.03 -17.84 -19.75
C LEU A 13 -3.17 -18.93 -20.82
N GLN A 14 -2.16 -19.79 -20.97
CA GLN A 14 -2.11 -20.81 -22.02
C GLN A 14 -3.12 -21.93 -21.80
N ASN A 15 -3.38 -22.29 -20.54
CA ASN A 15 -4.37 -23.32 -20.20
C ASN A 15 -5.80 -22.78 -20.10
N GLY A 16 -6.00 -21.46 -20.28
CA GLY A 16 -7.32 -20.82 -20.25
C GLY A 16 -7.94 -20.65 -18.87
N THR A 17 -7.19 -20.86 -17.78
CA THR A 17 -7.68 -20.62 -16.41
C THR A 17 -8.05 -19.15 -16.21
N VAL A 18 -7.31 -18.25 -16.85
CA VAL A 18 -7.56 -16.81 -16.86
C VAL A 18 -7.40 -16.27 -18.28
N ASP A 19 -8.14 -15.22 -18.64
CA ASP A 19 -7.95 -14.51 -19.91
C ASP A 19 -6.93 -13.38 -19.82
N ARG A 20 -6.56 -13.00 -18.59
CA ARG A 20 -5.65 -11.88 -18.34
C ARG A 20 -4.91 -12.03 -17.02
N VAL A 21 -3.72 -11.44 -16.96
CA VAL A 21 -2.87 -11.39 -15.77
C VAL A 21 -2.63 -9.93 -15.40
N LEU A 22 -2.81 -9.58 -14.13
CA LEU A 22 -2.42 -8.31 -13.54
C LEU A 22 -1.06 -8.45 -12.87
N GLY A 23 -0.09 -7.68 -13.33
CA GLY A 23 1.29 -7.72 -12.84
C GLY A 23 1.98 -6.37 -12.90
N TRP A 24 3.32 -6.39 -12.92
CA TRP A 24 4.14 -5.19 -13.03
C TRP A 24 4.92 -5.22 -14.35
N LYS A 25 5.15 -4.04 -14.91
CA LYS A 25 6.08 -3.83 -16.03
C LYS A 25 6.94 -2.60 -15.79
N VAL A 26 8.03 -2.50 -16.53
CA VAL A 26 8.93 -1.34 -16.47
C VAL A 26 8.20 -0.11 -16.99
N GLY A 27 8.26 0.97 -16.22
CA GLY A 27 7.81 2.31 -16.60
C GLY A 27 8.94 3.06 -17.31
N GLU A 28 9.27 4.26 -16.82
CA GLU A 28 10.34 5.07 -17.41
C GLU A 28 11.73 4.54 -17.04
N PHE A 29 11.90 4.06 -15.82
CA PHE A 29 13.16 3.53 -15.29
C PHE A 29 13.00 2.07 -14.85
N LYS A 30 14.09 1.29 -14.85
CA LYS A 30 14.09 -0.11 -14.37
C LYS A 30 13.59 -0.29 -12.93
N TYR A 31 13.72 0.77 -12.12
CA TYR A 31 13.27 0.82 -10.72
C TYR A 31 11.88 1.47 -10.54
N ASP A 32 11.26 1.91 -11.64
CA ASP A 32 9.89 2.43 -11.66
C ASP A 32 8.97 1.39 -12.30
N LEU A 33 8.40 0.53 -11.46
CA LEU A 33 7.47 -0.49 -11.94
C LEU A 33 6.03 -0.01 -11.85
N THR A 34 5.34 -0.09 -12.99
CA THR A 34 3.95 0.31 -13.15
C THR A 34 3.03 -0.92 -13.29
N PRO A 35 1.77 -0.86 -12.83
CA PRO A 35 0.78 -1.90 -13.07
C PRO A 35 0.58 -2.16 -14.56
N GLY A 36 0.58 -3.43 -14.95
CA GLY A 36 0.33 -3.91 -16.31
C GLY A 36 -0.75 -5.00 -16.34
N VAL A 37 -1.55 -5.01 -17.40
CA VAL A 37 -2.45 -6.13 -17.71
C VAL A 37 -1.92 -6.81 -18.95
N PHE A 38 -1.73 -8.13 -18.86
CA PHE A 38 -1.17 -8.96 -19.92
C PHE A 38 -2.23 -9.97 -20.36
N THR A 39 -2.33 -10.20 -21.66
CA THR A 39 -3.38 -11.03 -22.27
C THR A 39 -2.83 -12.22 -23.07
N SER A 40 -1.51 -12.31 -23.22
CA SER A 40 -0.84 -13.42 -23.90
C SER A 40 0.47 -13.80 -23.21
N ALA A 41 0.91 -15.04 -23.41
CA ALA A 41 2.19 -15.51 -22.90
C ALA A 41 3.38 -14.72 -23.48
N ASP A 42 3.28 -14.29 -24.74
CA ASP A 42 4.31 -13.48 -25.42
C ASP A 42 4.44 -12.08 -24.79
N GLU A 43 3.31 -11.46 -24.40
CA GLU A 43 3.32 -10.19 -23.66
C GLU A 43 3.97 -10.35 -22.29
N VAL A 44 3.70 -11.47 -21.61
CA VAL A 44 4.33 -11.78 -20.32
C VAL A 44 5.84 -11.93 -20.48
N ASP A 45 6.32 -12.68 -21.48
CA ASP A 45 7.76 -12.85 -21.73
C ASP A 45 8.46 -11.52 -22.05
N ARG A 46 7.79 -10.62 -22.77
CA ARG A 46 8.38 -9.36 -23.22
C ARG A 46 8.39 -8.27 -22.15
N GLU A 47 7.31 -8.16 -21.36
CA GLU A 47 7.05 -6.95 -20.55
C GLU A 47 6.88 -7.22 -19.05
N PHE A 48 6.59 -8.46 -18.63
CA PHE A 48 6.33 -8.74 -17.22
C PHE A 48 7.62 -8.71 -16.40
N VAL A 49 7.62 -7.97 -15.30
CA VAL A 49 8.77 -7.85 -14.40
C VAL A 49 8.35 -8.06 -12.96
N TYR A 50 9.11 -8.87 -12.22
CA TYR A 50 8.97 -8.98 -10.78
C TYR A 50 10.34 -8.94 -10.08
N ASN A 51 10.61 -7.86 -9.34
CA ASN A 51 11.87 -7.68 -8.65
C ASN A 51 11.68 -6.94 -7.31
N THR A 52 12.78 -6.47 -6.71
CA THR A 52 12.76 -5.71 -5.46
C THR A 52 11.95 -4.40 -5.52
N PHE A 53 11.73 -3.84 -6.72
CA PHE A 53 10.92 -2.65 -6.96
C PHE A 53 9.44 -2.94 -7.25
N SER A 54 9.01 -4.21 -7.23
CA SER A 54 7.59 -4.61 -7.33
C SER A 54 6.83 -4.32 -6.02
N GLY A 55 6.94 -3.08 -5.55
CA GLY A 55 6.34 -2.58 -4.32
C GLY A 55 4.87 -2.26 -4.48
N ALA A 56 4.42 -1.82 -5.66
CA ALA A 56 3.04 -1.39 -5.86
C ALA A 56 2.05 -2.52 -5.51
N ASN A 57 1.03 -2.17 -4.73
CA ASN A 57 -0.10 -3.04 -4.44
C ASN A 57 -1.10 -2.97 -5.60
N LEU A 58 -1.33 -4.11 -6.25
CA LEU A 58 -2.16 -4.19 -7.46
C LEU A 58 -3.64 -4.44 -7.16
N SER A 59 -4.01 -4.77 -5.92
CA SER A 59 -5.38 -5.18 -5.55
C SER A 59 -6.45 -4.17 -5.95
N LYS A 60 -6.18 -2.87 -5.82
CA LYS A 60 -7.12 -1.81 -6.21
C LYS A 60 -7.54 -1.88 -7.67
N TYR A 61 -6.63 -2.25 -8.57
CA TYR A 61 -6.93 -2.26 -10.00
C TYR A 61 -7.94 -3.35 -10.35
N LEU A 62 -8.08 -4.39 -9.53
CA LEU A 62 -9.09 -5.43 -9.70
C LEU A 62 -10.51 -4.89 -9.63
N VAL A 63 -10.78 -3.82 -8.87
CA VAL A 63 -12.12 -3.20 -8.79
C VAL A 63 -12.65 -2.84 -10.18
N LYS A 64 -11.77 -2.32 -11.06
CA LYS A 64 -12.14 -2.04 -12.45
C LYS A 64 -12.09 -3.30 -13.31
N GLN A 65 -11.12 -4.20 -13.09
CA GLN A 65 -10.95 -5.38 -13.95
C GLN A 65 -12.04 -6.44 -13.76
N THR A 66 -12.54 -6.68 -12.56
CA THR A 66 -13.62 -7.69 -12.35
C THR A 66 -14.97 -7.23 -12.87
N ARG A 67 -15.15 -5.91 -13.07
CA ARG A 67 -16.33 -5.33 -13.74
C ARG A 67 -16.27 -5.44 -15.27
N LYS A 68 -15.15 -5.88 -15.84
CA LYS A 68 -14.99 -6.04 -17.29
C LYS A 68 -15.37 -7.46 -17.72
N GLY A 69 -16.59 -7.59 -18.24
CA GLY A 69 -17.09 -8.84 -18.82
C GLY A 69 -17.08 -10.02 -17.84
N GLU A 70 -17.12 -11.23 -18.39
CA GLU A 70 -17.17 -12.48 -17.63
C GLU A 70 -15.81 -13.17 -17.46
N GLY A 71 -14.75 -12.54 -17.95
CA GLY A 71 -13.39 -13.08 -17.88
C GLY A 71 -12.81 -13.14 -16.46
N LYS A 72 -11.94 -14.13 -16.22
CA LYS A 72 -11.19 -14.31 -14.97
C LYS A 72 -9.80 -13.70 -15.08
N ILE A 73 -9.37 -12.96 -14.06
CA ILE A 73 -8.05 -12.31 -14.01
C ILE A 73 -7.15 -12.93 -12.95
N ALA A 74 -5.90 -13.26 -13.32
CA ALA A 74 -4.89 -13.64 -12.34
C ALA A 74 -4.22 -12.40 -11.72
N ILE A 75 -3.83 -12.50 -10.44
CA ILE A 75 -3.03 -11.49 -9.74
C ILE A 75 -1.97 -12.20 -8.89
N PHE A 76 -0.79 -11.61 -8.79
CA PHE A 76 0.23 -12.00 -7.82
C PHE A 76 0.19 -11.07 -6.61
N VAL A 77 0.02 -11.62 -5.41
CA VAL A 77 -0.15 -10.84 -4.17
C VAL A 77 0.94 -11.12 -3.15
N LYS A 78 1.59 -10.05 -2.68
CA LYS A 78 2.45 -10.08 -1.50
C LYS A 78 1.57 -10.18 -0.23
N PRO A 79 2.14 -10.50 0.94
CA PRO A 79 1.38 -10.52 2.21
C PRO A 79 0.54 -9.26 2.39
N CYS A 80 1.14 -8.07 2.31
CA CYS A 80 0.41 -6.79 2.44
C CYS A 80 -0.68 -6.57 1.37
N ASP A 81 -0.50 -7.10 0.16
CA ASP A 81 -1.49 -7.00 -0.92
C ASP A 81 -2.68 -7.92 -0.65
N SER A 82 -2.44 -9.09 -0.06
CA SER A 82 -3.49 -10.08 0.24
C SER A 82 -4.51 -9.55 1.25
N TYR A 83 -4.07 -8.84 2.30
CA TYR A 83 -5.00 -8.16 3.22
C TYR A 83 -5.84 -7.11 2.48
N SER A 84 -5.22 -6.30 1.61
CA SER A 84 -5.96 -5.31 0.81
C SER A 84 -6.98 -5.96 -0.13
N LEU A 85 -6.62 -7.08 -0.75
CA LEU A 85 -7.52 -7.81 -1.63
C LEU A 85 -8.68 -8.45 -0.85
N GLN A 86 -8.39 -9.08 0.29
CA GLN A 86 -9.40 -9.65 1.17
C GLN A 86 -10.40 -8.57 1.63
N GLN A 87 -9.90 -7.39 2.03
CA GLN A 87 -10.75 -6.26 2.41
C GLN A 87 -11.64 -5.79 1.24
N LEU A 88 -11.11 -5.73 0.02
CA LEU A 88 -11.89 -5.36 -1.16
C LEU A 88 -12.98 -6.39 -1.51
N ILE A 89 -12.71 -7.68 -1.31
CA ILE A 89 -13.68 -8.76 -1.52
C ILE A 89 -14.78 -8.69 -0.47
N LYS A 90 -14.40 -8.53 0.81
CA LYS A 90 -15.32 -8.34 1.94
C LYS A 90 -16.27 -7.17 1.76
N GLU A 91 -15.81 -6.10 1.12
CA GLU A 91 -16.63 -4.92 0.79
C GLU A 91 -17.37 -5.03 -0.55
N HIS A 92 -17.36 -6.21 -1.18
CA HIS A 92 -17.96 -6.47 -2.49
C HIS A 92 -17.49 -5.52 -3.60
N ARG A 93 -16.28 -4.97 -3.47
CA ARG A 93 -15.66 -4.11 -4.49
C ARG A 93 -14.94 -4.93 -5.57
N VAL A 94 -14.50 -6.14 -5.22
CA VAL A 94 -13.89 -7.12 -6.11
C VAL A 94 -14.71 -8.41 -6.06
N ASP A 95 -15.02 -8.96 -7.22
CA ASP A 95 -15.71 -10.25 -7.35
C ASP A 95 -14.68 -11.37 -7.24
N ARG A 96 -14.75 -12.15 -6.16
CA ARG A 96 -13.79 -13.23 -5.85
C ARG A 96 -13.76 -14.32 -6.93
N GLU A 97 -14.91 -14.64 -7.52
CA GLU A 97 -15.02 -15.72 -8.51
C GLU A 97 -14.29 -15.36 -9.81
N LYS A 98 -14.21 -14.06 -10.11
CA LYS A 98 -13.51 -13.50 -11.29
C LYS A 98 -12.01 -13.30 -11.07
N VAL A 99 -11.43 -13.75 -9.95
CA VAL A 99 -10.00 -13.57 -9.65
C VAL A 99 -9.33 -14.91 -9.35
N TYR A 100 -8.16 -15.15 -9.94
CA TYR A 100 -7.24 -16.22 -9.57
C TYR A 100 -6.05 -15.60 -8.81
N ILE A 101 -5.82 -16.00 -7.56
CA ILE A 101 -4.89 -15.31 -6.66
C ILE A 101 -3.66 -16.19 -6.43
N VAL A 102 -2.50 -15.74 -6.89
CA VAL A 102 -1.22 -16.40 -6.59
C VAL A 102 -0.52 -15.61 -5.49
N GLY A 103 -0.44 -16.19 -4.30
CA GLY A 103 0.33 -15.63 -3.20
C GLY A 103 1.83 -15.80 -3.44
N ILE A 104 2.61 -14.76 -3.14
CA ILE A 104 4.06 -14.76 -3.31
C ILE A 104 4.77 -14.42 -1.99
N GLU A 105 5.72 -15.26 -1.61
CA GLU A 105 6.59 -15.01 -0.48
C GLU A 105 7.37 -13.69 -0.65
N CYS A 106 7.50 -12.90 0.43
CA CYS A 106 8.00 -11.53 0.35
C CYS A 106 9.10 -11.23 1.37
N PHE A 107 10.29 -10.93 0.85
CA PHE A 107 11.50 -10.56 1.60
C PHE A 107 11.75 -9.04 1.66
N GLY A 108 10.69 -8.23 1.61
CA GLY A 108 10.79 -6.77 1.58
C GLY A 108 11.08 -6.19 0.19
N LYS A 109 10.84 -4.89 0.04
CA LYS A 109 10.97 -4.15 -1.22
C LYS A 109 11.88 -2.94 -1.05
N THR A 110 12.65 -2.62 -2.08
CA THR A 110 13.61 -1.50 -2.05
C THR A 110 12.91 -0.17 -2.28
N ASP A 111 13.40 0.86 -1.58
CA ASP A 111 13.03 2.25 -1.80
C ASP A 111 14.15 2.97 -2.58
N ILE A 112 13.82 3.39 -3.80
CA ILE A 112 14.77 4.10 -4.66
C ILE A 112 15.20 5.45 -4.07
N ASN A 113 14.35 6.10 -3.26
CA ASN A 113 14.69 7.38 -2.66
C ASN A 113 15.84 7.25 -1.65
N LYS A 114 15.93 6.11 -0.94
CA LYS A 114 17.07 5.81 -0.06
C LYS A 114 18.38 5.67 -0.83
N ILE A 115 18.34 5.04 -2.02
CA ILE A 115 19.51 4.93 -2.89
C ILE A 115 19.93 6.32 -3.40
N LYS A 116 18.97 7.09 -3.92
CA LYS A 116 19.19 8.47 -4.42
C LYS A 116 19.72 9.40 -3.34
N ALA A 117 19.27 9.26 -2.10
CA ALA A 117 19.74 10.04 -0.96
C ALA A 117 21.22 9.83 -0.64
N THR A 118 21.86 8.76 -1.14
CA THR A 118 23.31 8.55 -0.98
C THR A 118 24.17 9.36 -1.96
N GLY A 119 23.55 10.20 -2.78
CA GLY A 119 24.23 11.03 -3.78
C GLY A 119 24.44 10.35 -5.14
N LEU A 120 24.01 9.09 -5.29
CA LEU A 120 24.06 8.39 -6.58
C LEU A 120 23.10 9.03 -7.58
N SER A 121 23.63 9.39 -8.75
CA SER A 121 22.88 9.91 -9.89
C SER A 121 23.17 9.11 -11.15
N GLY A 122 22.29 9.21 -12.15
CA GLY A 122 22.47 8.49 -13.41
C GLY A 122 22.42 6.96 -13.28
N ILE A 123 21.55 6.42 -12.42
CA ILE A 123 21.41 4.97 -12.22
C ILE A 123 21.01 4.29 -13.54
N SER A 124 21.87 3.40 -14.04
CA SER A 124 21.68 2.65 -15.29
C SER A 124 21.12 1.25 -15.03
N ASP A 125 21.53 0.61 -13.94
CA ASP A 125 21.03 -0.71 -13.57
C ASP A 125 20.98 -0.93 -12.07
N ILE A 126 20.08 -1.83 -11.65
CA ILE A 126 19.97 -2.28 -10.27
C ILE A 126 19.69 -3.78 -10.27
N THR A 127 20.55 -4.53 -9.61
CA THR A 127 20.45 -5.99 -9.50
C THR A 127 20.38 -6.44 -8.04
N GLU A 128 19.58 -7.47 -7.78
CA GLU A 128 19.48 -8.12 -6.48
C GLU A 128 20.43 -9.32 -6.46
N ALA A 129 21.34 -9.34 -5.48
CA ALA A 129 22.37 -10.38 -5.32
C ALA A 129 22.32 -10.91 -3.88
N GLY A 130 21.40 -11.85 -3.63
CA GLY A 130 21.15 -12.38 -2.28
C GLY A 130 20.60 -11.28 -1.35
N ASP A 131 21.33 -10.99 -0.27
CA ASP A 131 20.99 -9.94 0.70
C ASP A 131 21.57 -8.56 0.36
N SER A 132 21.99 -8.38 -0.89
CA SER A 132 22.60 -7.14 -1.38
C SER A 132 21.88 -6.59 -2.60
N ILE A 133 21.84 -5.27 -2.70
CA ILE A 133 21.41 -4.53 -3.89
C ILE A 133 22.62 -3.87 -4.52
N VAL A 134 22.90 -4.21 -5.77
CA VAL A 134 24.02 -3.67 -6.55
C VAL A 134 23.47 -2.64 -7.51
N VAL A 135 23.96 -1.40 -7.41
CA VAL A 135 23.56 -0.26 -8.23
C VAL A 135 24.72 0.13 -9.13
N GLU A 136 24.44 0.26 -10.43
CA GLU A 136 25.38 0.70 -11.44
C GLU A 136 24.90 2.04 -12.03
N THR A 137 25.83 2.96 -12.30
CA THR A 137 25.54 4.26 -12.91
C THR A 137 26.08 4.34 -14.33
N ILE A 138 25.53 5.25 -15.13
CA ILE A 138 26.05 5.60 -16.46
C ILE A 138 27.47 6.16 -16.41
N TYR A 139 27.92 6.61 -15.23
CA TYR A 139 29.26 7.15 -15.01
C TYR A 139 30.30 6.07 -14.67
N GLY A 140 29.87 4.80 -14.58
CA GLY A 140 30.73 3.66 -14.26
C GLY A 140 30.88 3.38 -12.76
N ASP A 141 30.17 4.12 -11.91
CA ASP A 141 30.16 3.83 -10.47
C ASP A 141 29.37 2.55 -10.20
N LYS A 142 29.90 1.73 -9.30
CA LYS A 142 29.25 0.51 -8.82
C LYS A 142 29.23 0.54 -7.29
N LYS A 143 28.04 0.52 -6.71
CA LYS A 143 27.85 0.52 -5.26
C LYS A 143 26.97 -0.63 -4.83
N THR A 144 27.36 -1.26 -3.73
CA THR A 144 26.61 -2.37 -3.12
C THR A 144 26.03 -1.91 -1.80
N PHE A 145 24.74 -2.16 -1.61
CA PHE A 145 24.00 -1.88 -0.38
C PHE A 145 23.53 -3.19 0.23
N LYS A 146 23.47 -3.27 1.55
CA LYS A 146 22.70 -4.32 2.20
C LYS A 146 21.21 -4.05 2.00
N LYS A 147 20.42 -5.10 1.83
CA LYS A 147 19.00 -4.95 1.49
C LYS A 147 18.24 -4.13 2.54
N PHE A 148 18.53 -4.33 3.82
CA PHE A 148 17.88 -3.59 4.92
C PHE A 148 18.17 -2.08 4.90
N GLU A 149 19.34 -1.65 4.41
CA GLU A 149 19.74 -0.23 4.36
C GLU A 149 18.86 0.58 3.40
N VAL A 150 18.47 -0.05 2.29
CA VAL A 150 17.69 0.56 1.21
C VAL A 150 16.26 0.02 1.14
N MET A 151 15.82 -0.71 2.17
CA MET A 151 14.47 -1.26 2.24
C MET A 151 13.44 -0.16 2.50
N ALA A 152 12.26 -0.27 1.90
CA ALA A 152 11.13 0.62 2.17
C ALA A 152 10.73 0.56 3.65
N GLU A 153 10.42 1.71 4.23
CA GLU A 153 10.07 1.88 5.65
C GLU A 153 8.96 0.91 6.12
N ARG A 154 7.90 0.78 5.34
CA ARG A 154 6.80 -0.18 5.62
C ARG A 154 7.23 -1.65 5.68
N CYS A 155 8.35 -2.00 5.03
CA CYS A 155 8.88 -3.36 5.03
C CYS A 155 9.83 -3.59 6.20
N LEU A 156 10.47 -2.53 6.73
CA LEU A 156 11.23 -2.57 7.98
C LEU A 156 10.30 -2.79 9.19
N SER A 157 9.12 -2.17 9.17
CA SER A 157 8.05 -2.36 10.16
C SER A 157 6.95 -3.32 9.66
N CYS A 158 7.34 -4.39 8.97
CA CYS A 158 6.38 -5.33 8.39
C CYS A 158 5.56 -6.01 9.49
N LYS A 159 4.22 -5.96 9.37
CA LYS A 159 3.32 -6.57 10.35
C LYS A 159 3.11 -8.09 10.19
N SER A 160 3.36 -8.62 8.99
CA SER A 160 2.96 -9.98 8.65
C SER A 160 3.63 -10.47 7.37
N LYS A 161 4.09 -11.72 7.39
CA LYS A 161 4.46 -12.52 6.22
C LYS A 161 3.33 -13.46 5.77
N LYS A 162 2.26 -13.55 6.56
CA LYS A 162 1.07 -14.34 6.25
C LYS A 162 0.34 -13.77 5.05
N ILE A 163 0.03 -14.63 4.10
CA ILE A 163 -0.86 -14.37 2.97
C ILE A 163 -2.23 -14.92 3.38
N VAL A 164 -3.21 -14.02 3.50
CA VAL A 164 -4.53 -14.36 4.06
C VAL A 164 -5.52 -14.88 3.04
N ILE A 165 -5.27 -14.63 1.75
CA ILE A 165 -6.10 -15.13 0.65
C ILE A 165 -5.22 -15.47 -0.56
N TYR A 166 -5.37 -16.68 -1.07
CA TYR A 166 -4.73 -17.19 -2.28
C TYR A 166 -5.43 -18.46 -2.78
N ASP A 167 -5.28 -18.76 -4.05
CA ASP A 167 -5.62 -20.05 -4.69
C ASP A 167 -4.38 -20.95 -4.78
N GLU A 168 -3.21 -20.36 -5.02
CA GLU A 168 -1.91 -21.03 -5.12
C GLU A 168 -0.81 -20.19 -4.46
N LEU A 169 0.26 -20.84 -4.02
CA LEU A 169 1.43 -20.19 -3.43
C LEU A 169 2.70 -20.46 -4.22
N ILE A 170 3.54 -19.42 -4.34
CA ILE A 170 4.93 -19.52 -4.75
C ILE A 170 5.80 -19.12 -3.55
N GLY A 171 6.55 -20.09 -3.03
CA GLY A 171 7.30 -19.96 -1.77
C GLY A 171 6.46 -20.41 -0.58
N GLU A 172 6.84 -19.96 0.61
CA GLU A 172 6.17 -20.34 1.85
C GLU A 172 5.16 -19.28 2.32
N ASN A 173 4.10 -19.76 3.00
CA ASN A 173 3.21 -18.86 3.73
C ASN A 173 3.81 -18.59 5.11
N GLY A 174 4.21 -17.36 5.36
CA GLY A 174 4.77 -16.98 6.65
C GLY A 174 3.71 -16.71 7.72
N GLU A 175 4.15 -16.14 8.82
CA GLU A 175 3.31 -15.86 9.99
C GLU A 175 3.06 -14.37 10.17
N VAL A 176 2.12 -14.03 11.06
CA VAL A 176 1.99 -12.67 11.58
C VAL A 176 3.21 -12.39 12.45
N LEU A 177 3.80 -11.21 12.32
CA LEU A 177 5.03 -10.87 13.02
C LEU A 177 4.72 -9.96 14.20
N ASP A 178 5.51 -10.11 15.27
CA ASP A 178 5.66 -9.01 16.22
C ASP A 178 6.32 -7.83 15.49
N SER A 179 5.70 -6.66 15.59
CA SER A 179 5.96 -5.57 14.67
C SER A 179 5.93 -4.25 15.39
N ASN A 180 6.98 -3.48 15.15
CA ASN A 180 7.19 -2.16 15.70
C ASN A 180 6.49 -1.06 14.85
N ARG A 181 5.41 -1.42 14.15
CA ARG A 181 4.68 -0.53 13.22
C ARG A 181 4.10 0.72 13.88
N PHE A 182 3.92 0.72 15.20
CA PHE A 182 3.36 1.85 15.94
C PHE A 182 4.42 2.71 16.65
N ASP A 183 5.71 2.38 16.59
CA ASP A 183 6.78 3.12 17.29
C ASP A 183 6.77 4.62 16.95
N GLN A 184 6.76 4.96 15.66
CA GLN A 184 6.70 6.36 15.21
C GLN A 184 5.40 7.07 15.62
N VAL A 185 4.30 6.33 15.81
CA VAL A 185 3.06 6.91 16.34
C VAL A 185 3.24 7.22 17.83
N ALA A 186 3.87 6.32 18.59
CA ALA A 186 4.17 6.55 20.00
C ALA A 186 5.14 7.74 20.20
N GLU A 187 6.14 7.88 19.32
CA GLU A 187 7.03 9.06 19.30
C GLU A 187 6.24 10.36 19.09
N LEU A 188 5.30 10.39 18.14
CA LEU A 188 4.42 11.54 17.91
C LEU A 188 3.45 11.80 19.07
N GLU A 189 2.99 10.75 19.76
CA GLU A 189 2.12 10.88 20.93
C GLU A 189 2.84 11.45 22.15
N ALA A 190 4.15 11.21 22.26
CA ALA A 190 4.99 11.73 23.34
C ALA A 190 5.37 13.22 23.17
N MET A 191 5.18 13.78 21.97
CA MET A 191 5.37 15.21 21.71
C MET A 191 4.31 16.05 22.42
N THR A 192 4.67 17.30 22.77
CA THR A 192 3.68 18.28 23.21
C THR A 192 2.67 18.59 22.09
N PRO A 193 1.47 19.12 22.42
CA PRO A 193 0.49 19.50 21.41
C PRO A 193 1.05 20.45 20.34
N ASP A 194 1.88 21.42 20.73
CA ASP A 194 2.49 22.40 19.83
C ASP A 194 3.54 21.76 18.90
N GLU A 195 4.44 20.93 19.43
CA GLU A 195 5.44 20.21 18.64
C GLU A 195 4.78 19.26 17.63
N ARG A 196 3.75 18.53 18.07
CA ARG A 196 3.00 17.62 17.19
C ARG A 196 2.24 18.38 16.10
N PHE A 197 1.69 19.55 16.44
CA PHE A 197 1.02 20.41 15.47
C PHE A 197 1.99 20.97 14.44
N GLU A 198 3.17 21.42 14.88
CA GLU A 198 4.24 21.89 14.00
C GLU A 198 4.76 20.78 13.08
N PHE A 199 4.97 19.57 13.60
CA PHE A 199 5.34 18.40 12.79
C PHE A 199 4.35 18.19 11.63
N TRP A 200 3.05 18.15 11.93
CA TRP A 200 2.04 17.94 10.88
C TRP A 200 1.92 19.12 9.93
N GLN A 201 2.02 20.37 10.40
CA GLN A 201 2.06 21.52 9.50
C GLN A 201 3.24 21.43 8.52
N ASN A 202 4.43 21.09 9.01
CA ASN A 202 5.63 20.95 8.20
C ASN A 202 5.50 19.81 7.17
N GLU A 203 4.94 18.67 7.56
CA GLU A 203 4.76 17.55 6.63
C GLU A 203 3.64 17.79 5.60
N LEU A 204 2.50 18.32 6.03
CA LEU A 204 1.33 18.48 5.17
C LEU A 204 1.43 19.69 4.23
N SER A 205 2.16 20.75 4.59
CA SER A 205 2.40 21.91 3.72
C SER A 205 3.18 21.57 2.43
N LYS A 206 3.89 20.44 2.41
CA LYS A 206 4.55 19.92 1.19
C LYS A 206 3.55 19.40 0.15
N CYS A 207 2.29 19.16 0.53
CA CYS A 207 1.32 18.48 -0.33
C CYS A 207 0.94 19.30 -1.58
N ILE A 208 1.34 18.79 -2.74
CA ILE A 208 0.96 19.36 -4.06
C ILE A 208 -0.41 18.89 -4.59
N ARG A 209 -1.24 18.24 -3.75
CA ARG A 209 -2.55 17.65 -4.11
C ARG A 209 -2.57 16.87 -5.45
N CYS A 210 -1.52 16.10 -5.73
CA CYS A 210 -1.44 15.25 -6.92
C CYS A 210 -2.40 14.04 -6.89
N ASN A 211 -3.05 13.77 -5.75
CA ASN A 211 -3.97 12.66 -5.52
C ASN A 211 -3.39 11.24 -5.71
N ALA A 212 -2.08 11.08 -5.87
CA ALA A 212 -1.44 9.77 -6.01
C ALA A 212 -1.79 8.84 -4.84
N CYS A 213 -1.71 9.35 -3.60
CA CYS A 213 -2.00 8.59 -2.39
C CYS A 213 -3.46 8.10 -2.32
N ARG A 214 -4.41 8.89 -2.84
CA ARG A 214 -5.82 8.51 -2.99
C ARG A 214 -5.98 7.47 -4.10
N ASN A 215 -5.38 7.73 -5.26
CA ASN A 215 -5.57 6.92 -6.46
C ASN A 215 -4.99 5.52 -6.31
N VAL A 216 -3.93 5.33 -5.53
CA VAL A 216 -3.36 4.00 -5.26
C VAL A 216 -4.04 3.24 -4.11
N CYS A 217 -4.71 3.93 -3.19
CA CYS A 217 -5.19 3.32 -1.95
C CYS A 217 -6.33 2.30 -2.17
N PRO A 218 -6.16 1.03 -1.76
CA PRO A 218 -7.19 0.00 -1.89
C PRO A 218 -8.49 0.31 -1.13
N ALA A 219 -8.45 1.02 -0.01
CA ALA A 219 -9.68 1.40 0.72
C ALA A 219 -10.45 2.56 0.04
N CYS A 220 -9.80 3.36 -0.81
CA CYS A 220 -10.44 4.47 -1.50
C CYS A 220 -11.06 4.02 -2.84
N THR A 221 -12.25 3.44 -2.79
CA THR A 221 -12.94 2.86 -3.97
C THR A 221 -14.32 3.47 -4.25
N CYS A 222 -14.64 4.63 -3.70
CA CYS A 222 -15.93 5.31 -3.93
C CYS A 222 -16.25 5.43 -5.43
N GLU A 223 -17.50 5.17 -5.81
CA GLU A 223 -17.94 5.27 -7.22
C GLU A 223 -18.06 6.71 -7.70
N LYS A 224 -18.45 7.60 -6.78
CA LYS A 224 -18.43 9.04 -6.95
C LYS A 224 -17.56 9.62 -5.84
N CYS A 225 -16.57 10.40 -6.22
CA CYS A 225 -15.68 11.04 -5.26
C CYS A 225 -15.85 12.55 -5.34
N VAL A 226 -15.92 13.21 -4.20
CA VAL A 226 -16.00 14.68 -4.12
C VAL A 226 -14.80 15.36 -4.81
N PHE A 227 -13.63 14.72 -4.79
CA PHE A 227 -12.42 15.20 -5.46
C PHE A 227 -12.42 15.06 -6.98
N ASP A 228 -13.37 14.31 -7.55
CA ASP A 228 -13.58 14.21 -9.00
C ASP A 228 -14.81 15.03 -9.45
N ASN A 229 -15.37 15.85 -8.56
CA ASN A 229 -16.52 16.71 -8.86
C ASN A 229 -16.08 18.18 -8.88
N ASP A 230 -15.90 18.74 -10.07
CA ASP A 230 -15.48 20.14 -10.26
C ASP A 230 -16.46 21.14 -9.60
N ASN A 231 -17.75 20.80 -9.50
CA ASN A 231 -18.77 21.64 -8.87
C ASN A 231 -18.72 21.63 -7.33
N SER A 232 -17.89 20.79 -6.72
CA SER A 232 -17.80 20.67 -5.26
C SER A 232 -17.03 21.80 -4.59
N GLY A 233 -16.24 22.58 -5.35
CA GLY A 233 -15.29 23.56 -4.80
C GLY A 233 -14.05 22.95 -4.12
N VAL A 234 -14.07 21.65 -3.80
CA VAL A 234 -12.96 20.94 -3.12
C VAL A 234 -12.12 20.09 -4.05
N ALA A 235 -12.46 20.01 -5.34
CA ALA A 235 -11.64 19.38 -6.39
C ALA A 235 -10.38 20.19 -6.75
N GLN A 236 -10.17 21.35 -6.13
CA GLN A 236 -9.04 22.22 -6.42
C GLN A 236 -7.69 21.59 -6.06
N LYS A 237 -6.74 21.71 -6.99
CA LYS A 237 -5.38 21.17 -6.89
C LYS A 237 -4.41 22.06 -6.08
N ALA A 238 -4.88 23.22 -5.63
CA ALA A 238 -4.19 24.07 -4.68
C ALA A 238 -5.09 24.23 -3.44
N ALA A 239 -4.49 24.24 -2.25
CA ALA A 239 -5.22 24.66 -1.08
C ALA A 239 -5.43 26.17 -1.12
N GLN A 240 -6.64 26.64 -0.85
CA GLN A 240 -6.91 28.08 -0.75
C GLN A 240 -6.46 28.64 0.60
N THR A 241 -6.35 27.78 1.62
CA THR A 241 -5.94 28.14 2.98
C THR A 241 -5.15 26.99 3.63
N SER A 242 -4.34 27.31 4.63
CA SER A 242 -3.63 26.32 5.47
C SER A 242 -4.58 25.34 6.18
N PHE A 243 -5.80 25.78 6.47
CA PHE A 243 -6.86 24.92 7.02
C PHE A 243 -7.26 23.82 6.03
N GLU A 244 -7.40 24.15 4.73
CA GLU A 244 -7.73 23.15 3.72
C GLU A 244 -6.58 22.17 3.44
N GLU A 245 -5.32 22.56 3.67
CA GLU A 245 -4.15 21.68 3.54
C GLU A 245 -4.24 20.51 4.52
N SER A 246 -4.56 20.81 5.78
CA SER A 246 -4.63 19.81 6.85
C SER A 246 -5.90 18.93 6.78
N ASN A 247 -7.05 19.52 6.47
CA ASN A 247 -8.33 18.80 6.47
C ASN A 247 -8.38 17.67 5.46
N PHE A 248 -7.81 17.85 4.27
CA PHE A 248 -7.81 16.80 3.23
C PHE A 248 -7.23 15.48 3.75
N HIS A 249 -6.11 15.56 4.47
CA HIS A 249 -5.39 14.39 4.95
C HIS A 249 -6.09 13.71 6.13
N ILE A 250 -6.58 14.50 7.09
CA ILE A 250 -7.32 13.99 8.26
C ILE A 250 -8.64 13.36 7.84
N ILE A 251 -9.45 14.06 7.04
CA ILE A 251 -10.74 13.54 6.54
C ILE A 251 -10.51 12.24 5.75
N ARG A 252 -9.49 12.20 4.90
CA ARG A 252 -9.19 10.98 4.13
C ARG A 252 -8.78 9.82 5.02
N ALA A 253 -7.94 10.05 6.03
CA ALA A 253 -7.56 9.02 6.98
C ALA A 253 -8.78 8.52 7.79
N PHE A 254 -9.68 9.43 8.17
CA PHE A 254 -10.95 9.10 8.82
C PHE A 254 -11.87 8.25 7.92
N HIS A 255 -12.03 8.61 6.63
CA HIS A 255 -12.88 7.85 5.68
C HIS A 255 -12.45 6.39 5.47
N VAL A 256 -11.18 6.06 5.76
CA VAL A 256 -10.64 4.70 5.63
C VAL A 256 -10.38 4.05 6.99
N ALA A 257 -10.72 4.71 8.11
CA ALA A 257 -10.64 4.10 9.43
C ALA A 257 -11.49 2.83 9.48
N GLY A 258 -10.96 1.75 10.08
CA GLY A 258 -11.55 0.41 10.04
C GLY A 258 -11.42 -0.35 8.72
N ARG A 259 -10.98 0.30 7.63
CA ARG A 259 -10.79 -0.31 6.30
C ARG A 259 -9.35 -0.30 5.83
N CYS A 260 -8.50 0.51 6.45
CA CYS A 260 -7.08 0.61 6.13
C CYS A 260 -6.33 -0.65 6.55
N THR A 261 -5.73 -1.35 5.59
CA THR A 261 -4.95 -2.56 5.83
C THR A 261 -3.49 -2.28 6.16
N ASP A 262 -3.11 -1.03 6.45
CA ASP A 262 -1.72 -0.62 6.74
C ASP A 262 -0.70 -1.07 5.68
N CYS A 263 -1.05 -0.92 4.38
CA CYS A 263 -0.16 -1.32 3.27
C CYS A 263 0.90 -0.28 2.91
N GLY A 264 0.84 0.93 3.50
CA GLY A 264 1.81 2.01 3.28
C GLY A 264 1.82 2.64 1.87
N GLU A 265 0.92 2.24 0.96
CA GLU A 265 0.90 2.76 -0.42
C GLU A 265 0.75 4.29 -0.48
N CYS A 266 0.00 4.87 0.45
CA CYS A 266 -0.23 6.32 0.48
C CYS A 266 1.04 7.15 0.68
N SER A 267 2.01 6.64 1.47
CA SER A 267 3.33 7.27 1.62
C SER A 267 4.27 6.88 0.50
N ARG A 268 4.25 5.60 0.06
CA ARG A 268 5.12 5.11 -1.03
C ARG A 268 5.00 5.94 -2.31
N VAL A 269 3.79 6.31 -2.70
CA VAL A 269 3.55 7.05 -3.96
C VAL A 269 3.62 8.57 -3.78
N CYS A 270 3.88 9.08 -2.57
CA CYS A 270 3.92 10.51 -2.35
C CYS A 270 5.24 11.08 -2.91
N PRO A 271 5.20 11.94 -3.95
CA PRO A 271 6.43 12.52 -4.50
C PRO A 271 7.12 13.48 -3.52
N GLN A 272 6.42 13.89 -2.47
CA GLN A 272 6.89 14.80 -1.42
C GLN A 272 7.29 14.05 -0.13
N ASN A 273 7.28 12.72 -0.16
CA ASN A 273 7.64 11.84 0.96
C ASN A 273 6.84 12.09 2.25
N ILE A 274 5.57 12.50 2.14
CA ILE A 274 4.71 12.75 3.29
C ILE A 274 4.36 11.41 3.98
N PRO A 275 4.56 11.27 5.30
CA PRO A 275 4.33 10.03 6.04
C PRO A 275 2.85 9.80 6.39
N LEU A 276 1.96 9.89 5.38
CA LEU A 276 0.51 9.68 5.52
C LEU A 276 0.11 8.35 6.18
N HIS A 277 0.97 7.34 6.14
CA HIS A 277 0.72 6.08 6.84
C HIS A 277 0.65 6.26 8.37
N LEU A 278 1.33 7.26 8.96
CA LEU A 278 1.30 7.55 10.40
C LEU A 278 -0.09 7.98 10.86
N LEU A 279 -0.81 8.82 10.09
CA LEU A 279 -2.21 9.14 10.38
C LEU A 279 -3.07 7.88 10.44
N ASN A 280 -2.91 7.00 9.46
CA ASN A 280 -3.70 5.76 9.39
C ASN A 280 -3.35 4.81 10.53
N ARG A 281 -2.06 4.69 10.88
CA ARG A 281 -1.62 3.88 12.02
C ARG A 281 -2.12 4.43 13.35
N LYS A 282 -2.20 5.75 13.51
CA LYS A 282 -2.84 6.38 14.68
C LYS A 282 -4.32 5.98 14.79
N PHE A 283 -5.08 6.07 13.70
CA PHE A 283 -6.48 5.60 13.69
C PHE A 283 -6.60 4.10 14.00
N ILE A 284 -5.69 3.27 13.49
CA ILE A 284 -5.68 1.82 13.79
C ILE A 284 -5.35 1.60 15.27
N LYS A 285 -4.33 2.27 15.81
CA LYS A 285 -3.91 2.17 17.21
C LYS A 285 -5.05 2.56 18.16
N ASP A 286 -5.68 3.71 17.93
CA ASP A 286 -6.82 4.16 18.74
C ASP A 286 -8.01 3.21 18.62
N ALA A 287 -8.33 2.75 17.41
CA ALA A 287 -9.42 1.80 17.22
C ALA A 287 -9.17 0.50 18.00
N ASN A 288 -7.94 -0.01 17.96
CA ASN A 288 -7.58 -1.24 18.66
C ASN A 288 -7.60 -1.08 20.18
N GLU A 289 -7.14 0.05 20.70
CA GLU A 289 -7.14 0.33 22.14
C GLU A 289 -8.54 0.56 22.71
N LEU A 290 -9.45 1.15 21.92
CA LEU A 290 -10.78 1.56 22.39
C LEU A 290 -11.88 0.54 22.10
N TYR A 291 -11.77 -0.22 21.01
CA TYR A 291 -12.82 -1.12 20.51
C TYR A 291 -12.32 -2.56 20.31
N GLY A 292 -11.13 -2.88 20.82
CA GLY A 292 -10.52 -4.20 20.70
C GLY A 292 -9.71 -4.40 19.42
N GLU A 293 -8.83 -5.40 19.44
CA GLU A 293 -7.91 -5.66 18.33
C GLU A 293 -8.65 -5.98 17.03
N TYR A 294 -8.37 -5.19 15.99
CA TYR A 294 -8.93 -5.42 14.67
C TYR A 294 -7.90 -5.19 13.57
N GLN A 295 -7.83 -6.11 12.61
CA GLN A 295 -6.99 -5.98 11.43
C GLN A 295 -7.83 -6.07 10.15
N ALA A 296 -8.02 -4.92 9.49
CA ALA A 296 -8.69 -4.87 8.19
C ALA A 296 -8.04 -5.84 7.19
N GLY A 297 -8.89 -6.62 6.53
CA GLY A 297 -8.51 -7.64 5.56
C GLY A 297 -7.91 -8.92 6.13
N GLU A 298 -7.91 -9.15 7.44
CA GLU A 298 -7.41 -10.41 8.01
C GLU A 298 -8.31 -11.61 7.68
N ASP A 299 -9.61 -11.39 7.67
CA ASP A 299 -10.63 -12.39 7.40
C ASP A 299 -11.80 -11.79 6.58
N ALA A 300 -12.75 -12.65 6.17
CA ALA A 300 -13.90 -12.27 5.34
C ALA A 300 -15.07 -11.67 6.12
N ASP A 301 -15.21 -11.97 7.40
CA ASP A 301 -16.50 -11.94 8.12
C ASP A 301 -16.55 -10.90 9.24
N SER A 302 -15.43 -10.63 9.92
CA SER A 302 -15.34 -9.75 11.09
C SER A 302 -15.84 -8.34 10.77
N ARG A 303 -16.68 -7.75 11.60
CA ARG A 303 -17.10 -6.36 11.38
C ARG A 303 -16.02 -5.40 11.84
N TYR A 304 -15.79 -4.31 11.11
CA TYR A 304 -14.85 -3.28 11.57
C TYR A 304 -15.49 -2.42 12.66
N PRO A 305 -14.70 -1.85 13.58
CA PRO A 305 -15.21 -1.17 14.78
C PRO A 305 -16.29 -0.10 14.52
N LEU A 306 -16.16 0.70 13.46
CA LEU A 306 -17.14 1.77 13.15
C LEU A 306 -18.54 1.29 12.73
N VAL A 307 -18.72 0.00 12.47
CA VAL A 307 -20.04 -0.61 12.15
C VAL A 307 -20.34 -1.82 13.03
N ASN A 308 -19.57 -2.01 14.09
CA ASN A 308 -19.81 -2.98 15.13
C ASN A 308 -20.13 -2.23 16.43
N PHE A 309 -21.02 -2.78 17.25
CA PHE A 309 -21.37 -2.19 18.53
C PHE A 309 -21.19 -3.25 19.61
N ASP A 310 -20.46 -2.91 20.67
CA ASP A 310 -20.34 -3.69 21.89
C ASP A 310 -20.80 -2.85 23.09
N PHE A 311 -21.35 -3.50 24.13
CA PHE A 311 -21.76 -2.82 25.35
C PHE A 311 -20.56 -2.32 26.17
N ASP A 312 -19.39 -2.90 25.96
CA ASP A 312 -18.14 -2.51 26.61
C ASP A 312 -17.36 -1.43 25.80
N ASP A 313 -17.92 -0.93 24.69
CA ASP A 313 -17.31 0.15 23.89
C ASP A 313 -17.11 1.42 24.73
N CYS A 314 -16.02 2.15 24.47
CA CYS A 314 -15.71 3.35 25.22
C CYS A 314 -16.77 4.46 25.07
N GLU A 315 -17.10 5.12 26.17
CA GLU A 315 -17.96 6.31 26.14
C GLU A 315 -17.27 7.49 25.42
N PRO A 316 -18.00 8.36 24.71
CA PRO A 316 -17.42 9.50 24.00
C PRO A 316 -16.60 10.46 24.89
N SER A 317 -16.80 10.41 26.22
CA SER A 317 -16.01 11.18 27.19
C SER A 317 -14.52 10.86 27.17
N VAL A 318 -14.12 9.68 26.67
CA VAL A 318 -12.71 9.26 26.54
C VAL A 318 -11.84 10.27 25.79
N VAL A 319 -12.43 11.05 24.88
CA VAL A 319 -11.74 12.11 24.12
C VAL A 319 -11.21 13.20 25.06
N TYR A 320 -11.92 13.53 26.14
CA TYR A 320 -11.49 14.53 27.12
C TYR A 320 -10.46 13.96 28.11
N GLU A 321 -10.51 12.66 28.39
CA GLU A 321 -9.55 11.99 29.26
C GLU A 321 -8.19 11.82 28.55
N ARG A 322 -8.19 11.43 27.27
CA ARG A 322 -6.98 11.26 26.46
C ARG A 322 -6.42 12.55 25.87
N GLY A 323 -7.28 13.54 25.61
CA GLY A 323 -6.91 14.80 24.97
C GLY A 323 -6.11 15.78 25.84
N GLY A 324 -5.96 15.48 27.14
CA GLY A 324 -5.53 16.45 28.15
C GLY A 324 -6.67 17.41 28.50
N GLN A 325 -6.71 17.87 29.76
CA GLN A 325 -7.70 18.88 30.16
C GLN A 325 -7.56 20.13 29.28
N LYS A 326 -8.70 20.58 28.73
CA LYS A 326 -8.83 21.92 28.15
C LYS A 326 -8.55 22.99 29.20
#